data_AF-A0A381V9S6-F1
#
_entry.id   AF-A0A381V9S6-F1
#
_cell.length_a   1.000
_cell.length_b   1.000
_cell.length_c   1.000
_cell.angle_alpha   90.00
_cell.angle_beta   90.00
_cell.angle_gamma   90.00
#
_symmetry.space_group_name_H-M   'P 1'
#
loop_
_entity.id
_entity.type
_entity.pdbx_description
1 polymer ?
#
loop_
_entity_poly.entity_id
_entity_poly.type
_entity_poly.pdbx_seq_one_letter_code
_entity_poly.pdbx_strand_id
1 'polypeptide(L)'
;MLKKLILSLAFSFSAVVWSSSSFAGDCSGESAAPGKYPGQYELSEYESAAGCTMSFSENPNIASINATIVGNGALGSVNDRLPDEPLVVVPYDSVGTYGGTFRMLSNATEAGT
;
A
#
# COMPACT_ATOMS: atom_id res chain seq x y z
N MET A 1 -55.62 32.75 0.53
CA MET A 1 -55.12 32.72 -0.87
C MET A 1 -53.99 33.73 -1.02
N LEU A 2 -52.73 33.30 -0.95
CA LEU A 2 -51.53 33.88 -1.60
C LEU A 2 -50.34 32.97 -1.21
N LYS A 3 -50.24 31.79 -1.81
CA LYS A 3 -49.34 31.50 -2.93
C LYS A 3 -47.87 31.83 -2.60
N LYS A 4 -47.15 30.75 -2.22
CA LYS A 4 -45.85 30.34 -2.76
C LYS A 4 -44.74 31.40 -2.78
N LEU A 5 -43.81 31.28 -1.83
CA LEU A 5 -42.41 31.66 -1.99
C LEU A 5 -41.57 30.75 -1.09
N ILE A 6 -41.44 29.44 -1.40
CA ILE A 6 -40.26 28.87 -2.06
C ILE A 6 -39.09 29.86 -2.11
N LEU A 7 -38.22 29.81 -1.09
CA LEU A 7 -36.80 30.04 -1.29
C LEU A 7 -36.04 28.88 -0.66
N SER A 8 -35.84 27.89 -1.51
CA SER A 8 -34.93 26.76 -1.37
C SER A 8 -33.54 27.24 -0.94
N LEU A 9 -33.22 27.06 0.33
CA LEU A 9 -31.84 27.09 0.80
C LEU A 9 -31.22 25.74 0.42
N ALA A 10 -30.68 25.68 -0.81
CA ALA A 10 -29.87 24.58 -1.26
C ALA A 10 -28.61 24.55 -0.39
N PHE A 11 -28.60 23.66 0.61
CA PHE A 11 -27.38 23.32 1.33
C PHE A 11 -26.55 22.49 0.36
N SER A 12 -25.69 23.16 -0.41
CA SER A 12 -24.61 22.51 -1.15
C SER A 12 -23.69 21.84 -0.14
N PHE A 13 -24.01 20.60 0.20
CA PHE A 13 -23.02 19.67 0.71
C PHE A 13 -22.06 19.46 -0.47
N SER A 14 -20.94 20.19 -0.48
CA SER A 14 -19.77 19.75 -1.20
C SER A 14 -19.50 18.33 -0.71
N ALA A 15 -19.78 17.34 -1.58
CA ALA A 15 -19.18 16.03 -1.43
C ALA A 15 -17.68 16.27 -1.55
N VAL A 16 -17.03 16.49 -0.41
CA VAL A 16 -15.61 16.27 -0.27
C VAL A 16 -15.45 14.78 -0.51
N VAL A 17 -15.19 14.44 -1.76
CA VAL A 17 -14.66 13.15 -2.15
C VAL A 17 -13.29 13.12 -1.51
N TRP A 18 -13.18 12.57 -0.31
CA TRP A 18 -11.90 12.06 0.17
C TRP A 18 -11.53 10.93 -0.77
N SER A 19 -10.85 11.28 -1.85
CA SER A 19 -9.95 10.36 -2.50
C SER A 19 -8.96 9.95 -1.42
N SER A 20 -9.20 8.77 -0.83
CA SER A 20 -8.24 8.08 0.01
C SER A 20 -7.09 7.66 -0.89
N SER A 21 -6.23 8.61 -1.22
CA SER A 21 -4.90 8.32 -1.70
C SER A 21 -4.21 7.59 -0.57
N SER A 22 -4.04 6.27 -0.71
CA SER A 22 -3.20 5.47 0.17
C SER A 22 -1.75 5.89 -0.05
N PHE A 23 -1.36 7.02 0.52
CA PHE A 23 0.03 7.34 0.73
C PHE A 23 0.50 6.57 1.96
N ALA A 24 1.73 6.06 1.94
CA ALA A 24 2.48 5.73 3.14
C ALA A 24 2.81 7.03 3.91
N GLY A 25 1.76 7.75 4.32
CA GLY A 25 1.76 9.20 4.51
C GLY A 25 2.43 9.73 5.77
N ASP A 26 2.91 8.87 6.67
CA ASP A 26 3.63 9.31 7.88
C ASP A 26 5.09 8.82 7.94
N CYS A 27 5.52 7.97 6.99
CA CYS A 27 6.84 7.35 6.99
C CYS A 27 7.57 7.59 5.66
N SER A 28 7.79 8.86 5.29
CA SER A 28 8.60 9.18 4.11
C SER A 28 10.09 8.98 4.44
N GLY A 29 10.58 7.76 4.22
CA GLY A 29 11.96 7.33 4.45
C GLY A 29 13.03 8.08 3.65
N GLU A 30 12.65 9.13 2.90
CA GLU A 30 13.56 10.09 2.27
C GLU A 30 14.55 10.71 3.29
N SER A 31 14.21 10.69 4.58
CA SER A 31 15.04 11.20 5.68
C SER A 31 15.83 10.14 6.43
N ALA A 32 15.64 8.84 6.14
CA ALA A 32 16.33 7.78 6.87
C ALA A 32 17.82 7.78 6.47
N ALA A 33 18.70 7.92 7.46
CA ALA A 33 20.14 7.80 7.25
C ALA A 33 20.45 6.46 6.56
N PRO A 34 21.43 6.40 5.64
CA PRO A 34 21.75 5.15 4.95
C PRO A 34 22.11 4.09 6.00
N GLY A 35 21.22 3.12 6.19
CA GLY A 35 21.39 2.04 7.15
C GLY A 35 22.61 1.19 6.82
N LYS A 36 22.84 0.13 7.59
CA LYS A 36 23.98 -0.79 7.36
C LYS A 36 24.02 -1.33 5.92
N TYR A 37 22.85 -1.48 5.30
CA TYR A 37 22.68 -1.88 3.91
C TYR A 37 21.89 -0.78 3.18
N PRO A 38 22.44 -0.18 2.10
CA PRO A 38 21.76 0.92 1.41
C PRO A 38 20.34 0.54 0.96
N GLY A 39 19.36 1.33 1.41
CA GLY A 39 17.94 1.13 1.07
C GLY A 39 17.26 -0.05 1.75
N GLN A 40 17.92 -0.72 2.71
CA GLN A 40 17.40 -1.89 3.43
C GLN A 40 17.59 -1.74 4.93
N TYR A 41 16.50 -1.90 5.68
CA TYR A 41 16.46 -1.65 7.11
C TYR A 41 15.68 -2.75 7.84
N GLU A 42 16.05 -3.01 9.08
CA GLU A 42 15.12 -3.62 10.02
C GLU A 42 13.97 -2.65 10.31
N LEU A 43 12.77 -3.17 10.59
CA LEU A 43 11.58 -2.35 10.84
C LEU A 43 11.84 -1.33 11.96
N SER A 44 12.37 -1.80 13.09
CA SER A 44 12.62 -0.97 14.27
C SER A 44 13.64 0.15 14.01
N GLU A 45 14.68 -0.14 13.22
CA GLU A 45 15.68 0.84 12.76
C GLU A 45 15.02 1.91 11.88
N TYR A 46 14.20 1.49 10.91
CA TYR A 46 13.52 2.39 10.00
C TYR A 46 12.52 3.30 10.71
N GLU A 47 11.65 2.75 11.57
CA GLU A 47 10.67 3.50 12.35
C GLU A 47 11.35 4.54 13.26
N SER A 48 12.47 4.16 13.89
CA SER A 48 13.27 5.07 14.71
C SER A 48 13.89 6.20 13.89
N ALA A 49 14.38 5.91 12.69
CA ALA A 49 14.99 6.90 11.81
C ALA A 49 13.95 7.82 11.14
N ALA A 50 12.78 7.28 10.79
CA ALA A 50 11.69 8.01 10.13
C ALA A 50 10.77 8.75 11.12
N GLY A 51 10.81 8.40 12.41
CA GLY A 51 10.01 9.05 13.45
C GLY A 51 8.53 8.71 13.38
N CYS A 52 8.19 7.51 12.91
CA CYS A 52 6.82 7.07 12.64
C CYS A 52 6.65 5.58 12.94
N THR A 53 5.40 5.12 13.04
CA THR A 53 5.07 3.69 13.09
C THR A 53 4.50 3.27 11.74
N MET A 54 5.00 2.17 11.19
CA MET A 54 4.54 1.67 9.90
C MET A 54 3.21 0.93 10.06
N SER A 55 2.37 1.05 9.03
CA SER A 55 1.18 0.24 8.85
C SER A 55 1.31 -0.58 7.57
N PHE A 56 0.91 -1.85 7.60
CA PHE A 56 1.04 -2.73 6.45
C PHE A 56 -0.23 -2.79 5.62
N SER A 57 -0.05 -2.73 4.31
CA SER A 57 -1.11 -2.93 3.31
C SER A 57 -0.74 -4.11 2.42
N GLU A 58 -1.73 -4.73 1.80
CA GLU A 58 -1.53 -5.86 0.88
C GLU A 58 -2.11 -5.56 -0.50
N ASN A 59 -1.77 -6.40 -1.47
CA ASN A 59 -2.31 -6.29 -2.81
C ASN A 59 -3.84 -6.44 -2.77
N PRO A 60 -4.63 -5.47 -3.27
CA PRO A 60 -6.10 -5.52 -3.20
C PRO A 60 -6.69 -6.74 -3.93
N ASN A 61 -5.96 -7.33 -4.88
CA ASN A 61 -6.38 -8.52 -5.62
C ASN A 61 -5.93 -9.83 -4.96
N ILE A 62 -5.22 -9.81 -3.82
CA ILE A 62 -4.59 -11.00 -3.23
C ILE A 62 -5.59 -12.14 -2.96
N ALA A 63 -6.80 -11.83 -2.51
CA ALA A 63 -7.84 -12.84 -2.30
C ALA A 63 -8.28 -13.52 -3.60
N SER A 64 -8.42 -12.74 -4.68
CA SER A 64 -8.79 -13.27 -5.99
C SER A 64 -7.67 -14.15 -6.59
N ILE A 65 -6.41 -13.74 -6.41
CA ILE A 65 -5.22 -14.50 -6.82
C ILE A 65 -5.11 -15.79 -6.00
N ASN A 66 -5.31 -15.70 -4.68
CA ASN A 66 -5.30 -16.86 -3.78
C ASN A 66 -6.34 -17.92 -4.19
N ALA A 67 -7.52 -17.47 -4.66
CA ALA A 67 -8.59 -18.35 -5.13
C ALA A 67 -8.28 -19.08 -6.44
N THR A 68 -7.26 -18.67 -7.21
CA THR A 68 -6.84 -19.41 -8.41
C THR A 68 -6.01 -20.65 -8.09
N ILE A 69 -5.54 -20.79 -6.85
CA ILE A 69 -4.74 -21.93 -6.39
C ILE A 69 -5.69 -23.04 -5.93
N VAL A 70 -5.73 -24.14 -6.67
CA VAL A 70 -6.59 -25.29 -6.38
C VAL A 70 -6.24 -25.88 -5.00
N GLY A 71 -7.24 -26.01 -4.13
CA GLY A 71 -7.09 -26.58 -2.79
C GLY A 71 -6.58 -25.61 -1.72
N ASN A 72 -6.42 -24.33 -2.04
CA ASN A 72 -5.93 -23.35 -1.09
C ASN A 72 -7.05 -22.81 -0.17
N GLY A 73 -6.70 -22.56 1.10
CA GLY A 73 -7.61 -22.01 2.10
C GLY A 73 -7.78 -20.49 1.98
N ALA A 74 -8.57 -19.92 2.87
CA ALA A 74 -8.61 -18.46 3.05
C ALA A 74 -7.24 -17.96 3.54
N LEU A 75 -6.80 -16.82 3.00
CA LEU A 75 -5.54 -16.21 3.39
C LEU A 75 -5.73 -15.42 4.69
N GLY A 76 -4.79 -15.56 5.64
CA GLY A 76 -4.74 -14.72 6.83
C GLY A 76 -4.44 -13.25 6.51
N SER A 77 -4.65 -12.36 7.50
CA SER A 77 -4.39 -10.93 7.29
C SER A 77 -2.90 -10.67 7.04
N VAL A 78 -2.55 -9.51 6.46
CA VAL A 78 -1.14 -9.15 6.23
C VAL A 78 -0.30 -9.19 7.51
N ASN A 79 -0.87 -8.79 8.64
CA ASN A 79 -0.18 -8.79 9.93
C ASN A 79 0.07 -10.20 10.47
N ASP A 80 -0.80 -11.17 10.15
CA ASP A 80 -0.59 -12.57 10.57
C ASP A 80 0.47 -13.28 9.73
N ARG A 81 0.76 -12.75 8.54
CA ARG A 81 1.67 -13.38 7.56
C ARG A 81 3.08 -12.80 7.60
N LEU A 82 3.22 -11.54 7.98
CA LEU A 82 4.52 -10.90 8.14
C LEU A 82 5.17 -11.37 9.46
N PRO A 83 6.50 -11.52 9.50
CA PRO A 83 7.20 -11.67 10.77
C PRO A 83 7.09 -10.39 11.60
N ASP A 84 7.36 -10.48 12.91
CA ASP A 84 7.37 -9.32 13.82
C ASP A 84 8.35 -8.22 13.38
N GLU A 85 9.44 -8.60 12.70
CA GLU A 85 10.46 -7.69 12.19
C GLU A 85 10.65 -7.91 10.67
N PRO A 86 9.77 -7.33 9.83
CA PRO A 86 9.88 -7.43 8.38
C PRO A 86 10.97 -6.50 7.84
N LEU A 87 11.67 -6.95 6.79
CA LEU A 87 12.63 -6.13 6.07
C LEU A 87 11.93 -4.95 5.39
N VAL A 88 12.38 -3.74 5.67
CA VAL A 88 11.91 -2.52 5.00
C VAL A 88 12.84 -2.18 3.84
N VAL A 89 12.29 -2.06 2.65
CA VAL A 89 13.02 -1.69 1.42
C VAL A 89 12.58 -0.31 0.96
N VAL A 90 13.52 0.64 0.93
CA VAL A 90 13.29 2.00 0.43
C VAL A 90 13.55 2.04 -1.09
N PRO A 91 12.56 2.40 -1.92
CA PRO A 91 12.73 2.47 -3.37
C PRO A 91 13.75 3.53 -3.79
N TYR A 92 14.43 3.29 -4.92
CA TYR A 92 15.36 4.26 -5.50
C TYR A 92 14.69 5.51 -6.09
N ASP A 93 13.44 5.39 -6.54
CA ASP A 93 12.71 6.47 -7.24
C ASP A 93 11.45 6.85 -6.45
N SER A 94 10.45 5.97 -6.41
CA SER A 94 9.20 6.24 -5.70
C SER A 94 8.51 4.97 -5.19
N VAL A 95 7.60 5.13 -4.23
CA VAL A 95 6.74 4.05 -3.75
C VAL A 95 5.82 3.60 -4.88
N GLY A 96 5.86 2.30 -5.19
CA GLY A 96 5.07 1.71 -6.27
C GLY A 96 3.59 1.47 -5.91
N THR A 97 2.81 1.11 -6.91
CA THR A 97 1.41 0.68 -6.78
C THR A 97 1.25 -0.79 -7.12
N TYR A 98 0.40 -1.52 -6.38
CA TYR A 98 0.10 -2.91 -6.70
C TYR A 98 -0.59 -3.06 -8.06
N GLY A 99 -0.16 -4.06 -8.86
CA GLY A 99 -0.83 -4.47 -10.08
C GLY A 99 0.11 -4.68 -11.27
N GLY A 100 -0.49 -4.83 -12.45
CA GLY A 100 0.22 -5.08 -13.71
C GLY A 100 0.58 -6.56 -13.95
N THR A 101 1.26 -6.82 -15.05
CA THR A 101 1.78 -8.15 -15.39
C THR A 101 3.15 -7.99 -16.03
N PHE A 102 4.17 -8.52 -15.35
CA PHE A 102 5.53 -8.52 -15.85
C PHE A 102 5.71 -9.65 -16.87
N ARG A 103 5.86 -9.29 -18.14
CA ARG A 103 6.00 -10.24 -19.25
C ARG A 103 7.46 -10.30 -19.69
N MET A 104 8.12 -11.40 -19.37
CA MET A 104 9.51 -11.65 -19.72
C MET A 104 9.63 -12.90 -20.59
N LEU A 105 10.71 -12.98 -21.38
CA LEU A 105 11.07 -14.15 -22.16
C LEU A 105 12.15 -14.93 -21.40
N SER A 106 11.91 -16.21 -21.15
CA SER A 106 12.91 -17.12 -20.59
C SER A 106 13.56 -17.91 -21.73
N ASN A 107 14.88 -17.79 -21.88
CA ASN A 107 15.65 -18.46 -22.94
C ASN A 107 16.33 -19.77 -22.48
N ALA A 108 16.26 -20.08 -21.19
CA ALA A 108 16.80 -21.30 -20.60
C ALA A 108 15.89 -21.75 -19.44
N THR A 109 16.03 -23.00 -19.00
CA THR A 109 15.19 -23.61 -17.97
C THR A 109 15.20 -22.87 -16.62
N GLU A 110 16.18 -21.99 -16.39
CA GLU A 110 16.36 -21.19 -15.17
C GLU A 110 16.50 -19.68 -15.44
N ALA A 111 16.24 -19.20 -16.67
CA ALA A 111 16.41 -17.78 -16.99
C ALA A 111 15.32 -16.86 -16.38
N GLY A 112 14.55 -17.35 -15.42
CA GLY A 112 13.52 -16.61 -14.68
C GLY A 112 13.69 -16.65 -13.15
N THR A 113 14.84 -17.10 -12.65
CA THR A 113 15.19 -17.09 -11.21
C THR A 113 16.21 -16.01 -10.89
#